data_AF-F0WVI0-F1
#
_entry.id   AF-F0WVI0-F1
#
_cell.length_a   1.000
_cell.length_b   1.000
_cell.length_c   1.000
_cell.angle_alpha   90.00
_cell.angle_beta   90.00
_cell.angle_gamma   90.00
#
_symmetry.space_group_name_H-M   'P 1'
#
loop_
_entity.id
_entity.type
_entity.pdbx_description
1 polymer ?
#
loop_
_entity_poly.entity_id
_entity_poly.type
_entity_poly.pdbx_seq_one_letter_code
_entity_poly.pdbx_strand_id
1 'polypeptide(L)'
;MSVPVLLLLDDFSGIWTQSEREYATAINGIMMKVPPGYTSVCQPAGVCWMKPFKDQIRAQWIGFLREQIEEWRVGEPFKKEAPLHENVADWIRPAWDHLSIEPISGGRRERICVLCCE
;
A
#
# COMPACT_ATOMS: atom_id res chain seq x y z
N MET A 1 30.66 3.42 8.26
CA MET A 1 29.76 3.02 7.15
C MET A 1 28.46 2.53 7.76
N SER A 2 27.30 3.00 7.28
CA SER A 2 25.99 2.56 7.77
C SER A 2 25.72 1.12 7.33
N VAL A 3 24.90 0.40 8.09
CA VAL A 3 24.45 -0.95 7.71
C VAL A 3 23.57 -0.82 6.45
N PRO A 4 23.82 -1.61 5.39
CA PRO A 4 22.99 -1.56 4.18
C PRO A 4 21.52 -1.88 4.46
N VAL A 5 20.62 -1.26 3.69
CA VAL A 5 19.18 -1.48 3.81
C VAL A 5 18.71 -2.46 2.74
N LEU A 6 18.08 -3.56 3.14
CA LEU A 6 17.48 -4.51 2.19
C LEU A 6 16.10 -4.01 1.73
N LEU A 7 15.95 -3.84 0.42
CA LEU A 7 14.72 -3.49 -0.28
C LEU A 7 14.13 -4.75 -0.92
N LEU A 8 13.12 -5.34 -0.29
CA LEU A 8 12.43 -6.53 -0.81
C LEU A 8 11.20 -6.09 -1.61
N LEU A 9 11.30 -6.16 -2.94
CA LEU A 9 10.33 -5.60 -3.89
C LEU A 9 9.75 -6.70 -4.78
N ASP A 10 8.57 -6.46 -5.36
CA ASP A 10 7.94 -7.41 -6.28
C ASP A 10 8.66 -7.49 -7.64
N ASP A 11 8.17 -8.33 -8.55
CA ASP A 11 8.74 -8.53 -9.89
C ASP A 11 8.24 -7.52 -10.94
N PHE A 12 7.66 -6.38 -10.52
CA PHE A 12 7.22 -5.38 -11.49
C PHE A 12 8.42 -4.77 -12.22
N SER A 13 8.45 -4.95 -13.55
CA SER A 13 9.60 -4.60 -14.40
C SER A 13 10.04 -3.13 -14.28
N GLY A 14 9.12 -2.22 -13.98
CA GLY A 14 9.41 -0.79 -13.80
C GLY A 14 10.31 -0.46 -12.61
N ILE A 15 10.38 -1.33 -11.60
CA ILE A 15 11.28 -1.17 -10.43
C ILE A 15 12.70 -1.65 -10.76
N TRP A 16 12.84 -2.54 -11.74
CA TRP A 16 14.10 -3.20 -12.07
C TRP A 16 14.80 -2.53 -13.27
N THR A 17 14.66 -1.22 -13.41
CA THR A 17 15.43 -0.45 -14.39
C THR A 17 16.86 -0.21 -13.88
N GLN A 18 17.74 0.24 -14.78
CA GLN A 18 19.12 0.54 -14.41
C GLN A 18 19.21 1.73 -13.46
N SER A 19 18.41 2.78 -13.70
CA SER A 19 18.38 3.97 -12.86
C SER A 19 17.95 3.67 -11.41
N GLU A 20 16.95 2.81 -11.23
CA GLU A 20 16.50 2.41 -9.88
C GLU A 20 17.58 1.62 -9.12
N ARG A 21 18.31 0.73 -9.80
CA ARG A 21 19.43 -0.03 -9.20
C ARG A 21 20.59 0.88 -8.79
N GLU A 22 20.94 1.84 -9.64
CA GLU A 22 21.98 2.82 -9.36
C GLU A 22 21.58 3.70 -8.17
N TYR A 23 20.32 4.16 -8.14
CA TYR A 23 19.79 4.94 -7.03
C TYR A 23 19.80 4.16 -5.71
N ALA A 24 19.31 2.91 -5.71
CA ALA A 24 19.35 2.05 -4.54
C ALA A 24 20.79 1.87 -4.02
N THR A 25 21.76 1.66 -4.91
CA THR A 25 23.18 1.54 -4.54
C THR A 25 23.71 2.85 -3.94
N ALA A 26 23.34 4.00 -4.51
CA ALA A 26 23.76 5.31 -4.02
C ALA A 26 23.28 5.60 -2.58
N ILE A 27 22.12 5.06 -2.19
CA ILE A 27 21.58 5.17 -0.83
C ILE A 27 21.99 4.01 0.10
N ASN A 28 23.01 3.21 -0.27
CA ASN A 28 23.45 2.02 0.46
C ASN A 28 22.34 0.96 0.63
N GLY A 29 21.49 0.84 -0.39
CA GLY A 29 20.41 -0.13 -0.50
C GLY A 29 20.82 -1.37 -1.28
N ILE A 30 20.33 -2.52 -0.84
CA ILE A 30 20.44 -3.81 -1.53
C ILE A 30 19.04 -4.18 -2.01
N MET A 31 18.85 -4.32 -3.32
CA MET A 31 17.55 -4.73 -3.87
C MET A 31 17.45 -6.25 -3.98
N MET A 32 16.34 -6.81 -3.53
CA MET A 32 16.01 -8.23 -3.67
C MET A 32 14.58 -8.39 -4.20
N LYS A 33 14.43 -9.34 -5.12
CA LYS A 33 13.16 -9.62 -5.78
C LYS A 33 12.39 -10.71 -5.01
N VAL A 34 11.10 -10.48 -4.78
CA VAL A 34 10.18 -11.55 -4.38
C VAL A 34 9.92 -12.45 -5.59
N PRO A 35 10.07 -13.78 -5.48
CA PRO A 35 9.81 -14.68 -6.60
C PRO A 35 8.42 -14.47 -7.23
N PRO A 36 8.30 -14.51 -8.56
CA PRO A 36 7.03 -14.33 -9.24
C PRO A 36 5.98 -15.34 -8.75
N GLY A 37 4.77 -14.86 -8.48
CA GLY A 37 3.67 -15.68 -7.94
C GLY A 37 3.67 -15.85 -6.42
N TYR A 38 4.70 -15.37 -5.72
CA TYR A 38 4.80 -15.46 -4.25
C TYR A 38 4.57 -14.12 -3.54
N THR A 39 4.27 -13.04 -4.27
CA THR A 39 4.02 -11.71 -3.72
C THR A 39 3.02 -11.70 -2.56
N SER A 40 1.92 -12.44 -2.68
CA SER A 40 0.87 -12.50 -1.66
C SER A 40 1.30 -13.17 -0.34
N VAL A 41 2.38 -13.95 -0.36
CA VAL A 41 2.87 -14.74 0.79
C VAL A 41 4.21 -14.23 1.30
N CYS A 42 5.06 -13.73 0.41
CA CYS A 42 6.45 -13.41 0.70
C CYS A 42 6.75 -11.91 0.68
N GLN A 43 5.88 -11.05 0.12
CA GLN A 43 6.08 -9.61 0.18
C GLN A 43 5.60 -9.07 1.54
N PRO A 44 6.49 -8.55 2.41
CA PRO A 44 6.10 -8.13 3.74
C PRO A 44 5.09 -6.97 3.71
N ALA A 45 5.13 -6.10 2.70
CA ALA A 45 4.12 -5.06 2.52
C ALA A 45 2.71 -5.66 2.41
N GLY A 46 2.55 -6.62 1.50
CA GLY A 46 1.30 -7.31 1.22
C GLY A 46 0.77 -8.06 2.45
N VAL A 47 1.65 -8.79 3.12
CA VAL A 47 1.32 -9.67 4.24
C VAL A 47 1.07 -8.89 5.54
N CYS A 48 1.88 -7.89 5.85
CA CYS A 48 1.86 -7.25 7.16
C CYS A 48 0.85 -6.11 7.28
N TRP A 49 0.75 -5.22 6.28
CA TRP A 49 0.00 -3.97 6.45
C TRP A 49 -0.91 -3.57 5.28
N MET A 50 -0.65 -4.06 4.05
CA MET A 50 -1.44 -3.66 2.89
C MET A 50 -2.91 -4.10 2.99
N LYS A 51 -3.16 -5.29 3.55
CA LYS A 51 -4.53 -5.78 3.77
C LYS A 51 -5.33 -4.87 4.73
N PRO A 52 -4.91 -4.66 6.00
CA PRO A 52 -5.66 -3.80 6.91
C PRO A 52 -5.78 -2.36 6.39
N PHE A 53 -4.75 -1.84 5.70
CA PHE A 53 -4.82 -0.55 5.04
C PHE A 53 -5.93 -0.48 3.98
N LYS A 54 -5.94 -1.43 3.05
CA LYS A 54 -6.97 -1.52 2.00
C LYS A 54 -8.37 -1.74 2.56
N ASP A 55 -8.49 -2.50 3.65
CA ASP A 55 -9.77 -2.75 4.30
C ASP A 55 -10.35 -1.44 4.89
N GLN A 56 -9.51 -0.55 5.45
CA GLN A 56 -9.93 0.78 5.92
C GLN A 56 -10.38 1.70 4.79
N ILE A 57 -9.59 1.80 3.71
CA ILE A 57 -9.98 2.58 2.51
C ILE A 57 -11.28 2.04 1.91
N ARG A 58 -11.44 0.72 1.88
CA ARG A 58 -12.67 0.08 1.40
C ARG A 58 -13.87 0.43 2.27
N ALA A 59 -13.70 0.55 3.58
CA ALA A 59 -14.77 0.98 4.48
C ALA A 59 -15.22 2.41 4.18
N GLN A 60 -14.27 3.34 3.96
CA GLN A 60 -14.57 4.73 3.55
C GLN A 60 -15.32 4.77 2.21
N TRP A 61 -14.84 4.01 1.23
CA TRP A 61 -15.50 3.87 -0.06
C TRP A 61 -16.94 3.34 0.06
N ILE A 62 -17.17 2.34 0.92
CA ILE A 62 -18.53 1.81 1.16
C ILE A 62 -19.42 2.86 1.84
N GLY A 63 -18.89 3.62 2.79
CA GLY A 63 -19.61 4.73 3.42
C GLY A 63 -20.04 5.78 2.39
N PHE A 64 -19.11 6.22 1.55
CA PHE A 64 -19.37 7.15 0.45
C PHE A 64 -20.46 6.65 -0.51
N LEU A 65 -20.48 5.36 -0.85
CA LEU A 65 -21.55 4.79 -1.67
C LEU A 65 -22.91 4.72 -0.94
N ARG A 66 -22.91 4.49 0.38
CA ARG A 66 -24.14 4.45 1.17
C ARG A 66 -24.80 5.82 1.26
N GLU A 67 -24.01 6.87 1.48
CA GLU A 67 -24.48 8.26 1.48
C GLU A 67 -25.20 8.60 0.15
N GLN A 68 -24.59 8.25 -1.00
CA GLN A 68 -25.24 8.45 -2.31
C GLN A 68 -26.57 7.70 -2.45
N ILE A 69 -26.68 6.49 -1.89
CA ILE A 69 -27.91 5.70 -1.93
C ILE A 69 -28.98 6.30 -1.01
N GLU A 70 -28.59 6.86 0.13
CA GLU A 70 -29.50 7.52 1.07
C GLU A 70 -30.05 8.84 0.54
N GLU A 71 -29.23 9.61 -0.20
CA GLU A 71 -29.64 10.85 -0.86
C GLU A 71 -30.47 10.62 -2.14
N TRP A 72 -30.36 9.42 -2.72
CA TRP A 72 -31.07 9.07 -3.94
C TRP A 72 -32.59 9.07 -3.75
N ARG A 73 -33.30 9.67 -4.71
CA ARG A 73 -34.76 9.78 -4.70
C ARG A 73 -35.42 8.71 -5.57
N VAL A 74 -36.44 8.06 -5.01
CA VAL A 74 -37.25 7.07 -5.72
C VAL A 74 -37.90 7.72 -6.94
N GLY A 75 -37.68 7.12 -8.12
CA GLY A 75 -38.23 7.58 -9.40
C GLY A 75 -37.19 8.09 -10.40
N GLU A 76 -35.96 8.32 -9.97
CA GLU A 76 -34.84 8.70 -10.84
C GLU A 76 -33.83 7.55 -11.00
N PRO A 77 -33.16 7.36 -12.15
CA PRO A 77 -32.08 6.40 -12.26
C PRO A 77 -30.93 6.74 -11.31
N PHE A 78 -30.48 5.78 -10.50
CA PHE A 78 -29.31 5.98 -9.66
C PHE A 78 -28.05 6.16 -10.52
N LYS A 79 -27.37 7.30 -10.33
CA LYS A 79 -26.09 7.58 -10.98
C LYS A 79 -25.00 7.60 -9.91
N LYS A 80 -24.18 6.56 -9.91
CA LYS A 80 -23.02 6.48 -9.02
C LYS A 80 -22.02 7.57 -9.37
N GLU A 81 -21.66 8.37 -8.39
CA GLU A 81 -20.58 9.34 -8.49
C GLU A 81 -19.26 8.72 -7.99
N ALA A 82 -18.17 9.05 -8.67
CA ALA A 82 -16.84 8.71 -8.21
C ALA A 82 -16.36 9.75 -7.20
N PRO A 83 -15.63 9.35 -6.14
CA PRO A 83 -15.00 10.28 -5.21
C PRO A 83 -13.96 11.11 -5.96
N LEU A 84 -13.79 12.34 -5.52
CA LEU A 84 -12.71 13.19 -6.00
C LEU A 84 -11.37 12.71 -5.42
N HIS A 85 -10.28 13.16 -6.03
CA HIS A 85 -8.93 12.88 -5.53
C HIS A 85 -8.73 13.32 -4.09
N GLU A 86 -9.33 14.46 -3.69
CA GLU A 86 -9.29 14.97 -2.32
C GLU A 86 -9.98 14.03 -1.33
N ASN A 87 -11.15 13.47 -1.67
CA ASN A 87 -11.81 12.49 -0.80
C ASN A 87 -10.93 11.26 -0.58
N VAL A 88 -10.30 10.75 -1.64
CA VAL A 88 -9.40 9.59 -1.53
C VAL A 88 -8.16 9.94 -0.70
N ALA A 89 -7.58 11.13 -0.87
CA ALA A 89 -6.45 11.60 -0.07
C ALA A 89 -6.83 11.70 1.43
N ASP A 90 -8.02 12.20 1.74
CA ASP A 90 -8.55 12.29 3.09
C ASP A 90 -8.79 10.91 3.73
N TRP A 91 -9.05 9.88 2.92
CA TRP A 91 -9.16 8.50 3.42
C TRP A 91 -7.81 7.85 3.71
N ILE A 92 -6.76 8.22 2.96
CA ILE A 92 -5.43 7.61 3.05
C ILE A 92 -4.80 7.84 4.43
N ARG A 93 -4.80 9.07 4.93
CA ARG A 93 -4.11 9.41 6.19
C ARG A 93 -4.72 8.65 7.39
N PRO A 94 -6.04 8.70 7.65
CA PRO A 94 -6.64 7.93 8.74
C PRO A 94 -6.45 6.42 8.59
N ALA A 95 -6.50 5.89 7.36
CA ALA A 95 -6.27 4.46 7.11
C ALA A 95 -4.83 4.04 7.46
N TRP A 96 -3.86 4.93 7.22
CA TRP A 96 -2.46 4.71 7.60
C TRP A 96 -2.26 4.79 9.11
N ASP A 97 -2.82 5.81 9.76
CA ASP A 97 -2.69 6.03 11.21
C ASP A 97 -3.33 4.90 12.03
N HIS A 98 -4.30 4.18 11.45
CA HIS A 98 -4.95 3.02 12.08
C HIS A 98 -4.10 1.74 12.05
N LEU A 99 -2.98 1.71 11.33
CA LEU A 99 -2.13 0.52 11.25
C LEU A 99 -1.35 0.32 12.56
N SER A 100 -1.48 -0.87 13.16
CA SER A 100 -0.60 -1.25 14.28
C SER A 100 0.82 -1.51 13.78
N ILE A 101 1.81 -1.11 14.58
CA ILE A 101 3.23 -1.41 14.35
C ILE A 101 3.53 -2.90 14.66
N GLU A 102 2.71 -3.56 15.47
CA GLU A 102 2.98 -4.93 15.92
C GLU A 102 3.02 -5.96 14.78
N PRO A 103 2.06 -6.02 13.83
CA PRO A 103 2.14 -6.92 12.68
C PRO A 103 3.31 -6.61 11.74
N ILE A 104 3.74 -5.34 11.68
CA ILE A 104 4.87 -4.87 10.86
C ILE A 104 6.21 -5.32 11.47
N SER A 105 6.27 -5.39 12.81
CA SER A 105 7.45 -5.81 13.56
C SER A 105 7.53 -7.33 13.76
N GLY A 106 6.39 -8.00 13.97
CA GLY A 106 6.30 -9.46 14.17
C GLY A 106 6.57 -10.29 12.92
N GLY A 107 6.42 -9.71 11.72
CA GLY A 107 6.81 -10.34 10.45
C GLY A 107 8.33 -10.43 10.21
N ARG A 108 9.18 -10.00 11.17
CA ARG A 108 10.63 -9.91 11.00
C ARG A 108 11.39 -10.78 12.00
N ARG A 109 12.16 -11.75 11.47
CA ARG A 109 13.43 -12.15 12.11
C ARG A 109 14.61 -11.29 11.65
N GLU A 110 14.48 -10.55 10.54
CA GLU A 110 15.55 -9.71 9.99
C GLU A 110 14.97 -8.36 9.51
N ARG A 111 15.76 -7.30 9.66
CA ARG A 111 15.38 -5.89 9.45
C ARG A 111 15.13 -5.59 7.96
N ILE A 112 14.01 -6.03 7.40
CA ILE A 112 13.58 -5.73 6.02
C ILE A 112 12.88 -4.38 6.00
N CYS A 113 13.43 -3.36 5.33
CA CYS A 113 12.71 -2.11 5.14
C CYS A 113 11.65 -2.31 4.05
N VAL A 114 10.38 -2.08 4.39
CA VAL A 114 9.31 -2.01 3.40
C VAL A 114 9.23 -0.56 2.98
N LEU A 115 9.87 -0.19 1.88
CA LEU A 115 9.68 1.14 1.30
C LEU A 115 8.22 1.25 0.85
N CYS A 116 7.45 2.10 1.53
CA CYS A 116 6.45 2.92 0.84
C CYS A 116 7.24 4.04 0.17
N CYS A 117 7.03 4.27 -1.12
CA CYS A 117 7.49 5.50 -1.76
C CYS A 117 6.97 6.70 -0.96
N GLU A 118 7.89 7.56 -0.52
CA GLU A 118 7.61 8.98 -0.24
C GLU A 118 7.57 9.76 -1.56
#